data_AF-A0A9N9NMU5-F1
#
_entry.id   AF-A0A9N9NMU5-F1
#
_cell.length_a   1.000
_cell.length_b   1.000
_cell.length_c   1.000
_cell.angle_alpha   90.00
_cell.angle_beta   90.00
_cell.angle_gamma   90.00
#
_symmetry.space_group_name_H-M   'P 1'
#
loop_
_entity.id
_entity.type
_entity.pdbx_description
1 polymer ?
#
loop_
_entity_poly.entity_id
_entity_poly.type
_entity_poly.pdbx_seq_one_letter_code
_entity_poly.pdbx_strand_id
1 'polypeptide(L)'
;MSSFFLQKEDSGLSDRQINLINNALIKAFVVCGIPFSVIENPFFIDFLQSLCPSYQPPSRKVLANKLLNQEHSKIIIKCSHTSDFLVDKIEYVINEIGNDKFAAIVFDNASNIKLA
;
A
#
# COMPACT_ATOMS: atom_id res chain seq x y z
N MET A 1 -29.23 29.46 33.11
CA MET A 1 -29.91 28.28 32.53
C MET A 1 -29.30 28.08 31.15
N SER A 2 -28.40 27.11 31.09
CA SER A 2 -27.57 26.61 29.97
C SER A 2 -27.52 27.37 28.64
N SER A 3 -26.34 27.90 28.36
CA SER A 3 -25.81 28.14 27.02
C SER A 3 -25.66 26.81 26.28
N PHE A 4 -26.61 26.46 25.43
CA PHE A 4 -26.39 25.50 24.34
C PHE A 4 -25.96 26.28 23.09
N PHE A 5 -24.75 26.87 23.16
CA PHE A 5 -24.04 27.22 21.94
C PHE A 5 -23.53 25.90 21.35
N LEU A 6 -24.08 25.57 20.18
CA LEU A 6 -23.65 24.47 19.33
C LEU A 6 -22.13 24.51 19.20
N GLN A 7 -21.45 23.57 19.85
CA GLN A 7 -20.08 23.20 19.48
C GLN A 7 -20.15 22.77 18.02
N LYS A 8 -19.64 23.63 17.14
CA LYS A 8 -19.29 23.27 15.79
C LYS A 8 -18.19 22.21 15.92
N GLU A 9 -18.57 20.94 15.75
CA GLU A 9 -17.61 19.86 15.59
C GLU A 9 -16.66 20.26 14.46
N ASP A 10 -15.37 20.33 14.78
CA ASP A 10 -14.30 20.66 13.84
C ASP A 10 -14.22 19.51 12.83
N SER A 11 -14.99 19.61 11.75
CA SER A 11 -15.29 18.54 10.79
C SER A 11 -14.12 18.27 9.82
N GLY A 12 -12.93 18.08 10.37
CA GLY A 12 -11.73 17.66 9.64
C GLY A 12 -11.70 16.15 9.46
N LEU A 13 -11.13 15.68 8.36
CA LEU A 13 -10.84 14.25 8.20
C LEU A 13 -9.81 13.82 9.25
N SER A 14 -10.05 12.68 9.89
CA SER A 14 -9.04 12.05 10.73
C SER A 14 -7.85 11.56 9.89
N ASP A 15 -6.66 11.49 10.50
CA ASP A 15 -5.46 10.96 9.85
C ASP A 15 -5.69 9.57 9.25
N ARG A 16 -6.50 8.75 9.93
CA ARG A 16 -6.88 7.42 9.43
C ARG A 16 -7.66 7.50 8.12
N GLN A 17 -8.63 8.40 8.01
CA GLN A 17 -9.41 8.58 6.78
C GLN A 17 -8.52 9.13 5.65
N ILE A 18 -7.67 10.12 5.95
CA ILE A 18 -6.71 10.67 4.97
C ILE A 18 -5.81 9.55 4.43
N ASN A 19 -5.29 8.70 5.30
CA ASN A 19 -4.46 7.57 4.89
C ASN A 19 -5.20 6.54 4.03
N LEU A 20 -6.48 6.27 4.32
CA LEU A 20 -7.30 5.39 3.49
C LEU A 20 -7.53 5.98 2.09
N ILE A 21 -7.85 7.27 2.02
CA ILE A 21 -8.04 7.98 0.74
C ILE A 21 -6.72 7.98 -0.04
N ASN A 22 -5.60 8.35 0.58
CA ASN A 22 -4.28 8.33 -0.04
C ASN A 22 -3.91 6.95 -0.61
N ASN A 23 -4.19 5.88 0.14
CA ASN A 23 -3.92 4.51 -0.31
C ASN A 23 -4.80 4.12 -1.52
N ALA A 24 -6.08 4.51 -1.53
CA ALA A 24 -6.95 4.26 -2.67
C ALA A 24 -6.52 5.07 -3.91
N LEU A 25 -6.16 6.34 -3.69
CA LEU A 25 -5.70 7.26 -4.71
C LEU A 25 -4.43 6.74 -5.41
N ILE A 26 -3.37 6.41 -4.66
CA ILE A 26 -2.12 5.92 -5.27
C ILE A 26 -2.36 4.61 -6.05
N LYS A 27 -3.21 3.71 -5.55
CA LYS A 27 -3.56 2.47 -6.25
C LYS A 27 -4.26 2.76 -7.58
N ALA A 28 -5.21 3.69 -7.60
CA ALA A 28 -5.88 4.11 -8.84
C ALA A 28 -4.88 4.69 -9.84
N PHE A 29 -3.95 5.55 -9.40
CA PHE A 29 -2.95 6.12 -10.28
C PHE A 29 -2.02 5.06 -10.88
N VAL A 30 -1.55 4.11 -10.08
CA VAL A 30 -0.64 3.06 -10.53
C VAL A 30 -1.35 2.05 -11.44
N VAL A 31 -2.51 1.52 -11.01
CA VAL A 31 -3.23 0.47 -11.75
C VAL A 31 -3.79 0.98 -13.07
N CYS A 32 -4.27 2.22 -13.11
CA CYS A 32 -4.84 2.81 -14.33
C CYS A 32 -3.79 3.55 -15.17
N GLY A 33 -2.51 3.58 -14.76
CA GLY A 33 -1.45 4.27 -15.48
C GLY A 33 -1.66 5.78 -15.59
N ILE A 34 -2.28 6.40 -14.59
CA ILE A 34 -2.55 7.85 -14.58
C ILE A 34 -1.24 8.60 -14.35
N PRO A 35 -0.85 9.55 -15.22
CA PRO A 35 0.33 10.37 -14.99
C PRO A 35 0.23 11.13 -13.67
N PHE A 36 1.29 11.10 -12.85
CA PHE A 36 1.27 11.76 -11.54
C PHE A 36 1.07 13.28 -11.62
N SER A 37 1.29 13.91 -12.77
CA SER A 37 0.95 15.32 -13.00
C SER A 37 -0.54 15.63 -12.80
N VAL A 38 -1.43 14.64 -12.97
CA VAL A 38 -2.88 14.81 -12.83
C VAL A 38 -3.29 15.17 -11.40
N ILE A 39 -2.54 14.74 -10.37
CA ILE A 39 -2.92 15.01 -8.97
C ILE A 39 -2.89 16.50 -8.60
N GLU A 40 -2.08 17.29 -9.31
CA GLU A 40 -1.98 18.75 -9.13
C GLU A 40 -2.78 19.51 -10.20
N ASN A 41 -3.52 18.82 -11.06
CA ASN A 41 -4.37 19.47 -12.05
C ASN A 41 -5.57 20.13 -11.35
N PRO A 42 -5.86 21.42 -11.59
CA PRO A 42 -6.97 22.11 -10.93
C PRO A 42 -8.32 21.41 -11.06
N PHE A 43 -8.67 20.90 -12.26
CA PHE A 43 -9.94 20.18 -12.45
C PHE A 43 -10.01 18.88 -11.65
N PHE A 44 -8.87 18.20 -11.46
CA PHE A 44 -8.81 16.99 -10.65
C PHE A 44 -8.89 17.32 -9.15
N ILE A 45 -8.30 18.43 -8.72
CA ILE A 45 -8.43 18.95 -7.35
C ILE A 45 -9.90 19.33 -7.08
N ASP A 46 -10.53 20.06 -7.99
CA ASP A 46 -11.94 20.45 -7.89
C ASP A 46 -12.86 19.22 -7.83
N PHE A 47 -12.56 18.19 -8.63
CA PHE A 47 -13.24 16.89 -8.55
C PHE A 47 -13.10 16.24 -7.17
N LEU A 48 -11.88 16.17 -6.62
CA LEU A 48 -11.65 15.58 -5.29
C LEU A 48 -12.32 16.40 -4.17
N GLN A 49 -12.28 17.72 -4.26
CA GLN A 49 -12.92 18.62 -3.30
C GLN A 49 -14.46 18.58 -3.39
N SER A 50 -15.01 18.35 -4.59
CA SER A 50 -16.45 18.15 -4.77
C SER A 50 -16.93 16.84 -4.11
N LEU A 51 -16.08 15.81 -4.09
CA LEU A 51 -16.36 14.56 -3.37
C LEU A 51 -16.10 14.68 -1.87
N CYS A 52 -15.05 15.39 -1.47
CA CYS A 52 -14.62 15.53 -0.08
C CYS A 52 -13.96 16.90 0.15
N PRO A 53 -14.72 17.93 0.59
CA PRO A 53 -14.22 19.30 0.68
C PRO A 53 -13.04 19.49 1.62
N SER A 54 -12.97 18.70 2.69
CA SER A 54 -11.89 18.77 3.69
C SER A 54 -10.62 18.03 3.28
N TYR A 55 -10.63 17.28 2.17
CA TYR A 55 -9.46 16.51 1.74
C TYR A 55 -8.50 17.38 0.93
N GLN A 56 -7.23 17.38 1.36
CA GLN A 56 -6.15 18.03 0.61
C GLN A 56 -5.36 16.97 -0.15
N PRO A 57 -5.39 16.97 -1.50
CA PRO A 57 -4.64 16.02 -2.30
C PRO A 57 -3.14 16.16 -2.06
N PRO A 58 -2.37 15.05 -2.09
CA PRO A 58 -0.92 15.10 -1.98
C PRO A 58 -0.31 15.76 -3.21
N SER A 59 0.86 16.38 -3.06
CA SER A 59 1.64 16.82 -4.21
C SER A 59 2.13 15.63 -5.03
N ARG A 60 2.45 15.87 -6.30
CA ARG A 60 3.07 14.89 -7.20
C ARG A 60 4.31 14.26 -6.58
N LYS A 61 5.13 15.07 -5.88
CA LYS A 61 6.35 14.60 -5.20
C LYS A 61 6.00 13.65 -4.06
N VAL A 62 4.99 13.97 -3.25
CA VAL A 62 4.55 13.11 -2.15
C VAL A 62 3.93 11.81 -2.70
N LEU A 63 3.14 11.91 -3.75
CA LEU A 63 2.54 10.76 -4.42
C LEU A 63 3.62 9.79 -4.94
N ALA A 64 4.60 10.32 -5.67
CA ALA A 64 5.67 9.52 -6.29
C ALA A 64 6.72 8.98 -5.30
N ASN A 65 7.16 9.80 -4.34
CA ASN A 65 8.32 9.47 -3.51
C ASN A 65 7.95 8.91 -2.13
N LYS A 66 6.70 9.10 -1.69
CA LYS A 66 6.22 8.62 -0.39
C LYS A 66 5.14 7.56 -0.56
N LEU A 67 4.01 7.90 -1.16
CA LEU A 67 2.86 7.00 -1.23
C LEU A 67 3.15 5.78 -2.10
N LEU A 68 3.78 5.97 -3.26
CA LEU A 68 4.20 4.85 -4.12
C LEU A 68 5.18 3.92 -3.39
N ASN A 69 6.20 4.48 -2.74
CA ASN A 69 7.18 3.71 -1.99
C ASN A 69 6.55 2.97 -0.80
N GLN A 70 5.58 3.57 -0.12
CA GLN A 70 4.84 2.91 0.96
C GLN A 70 4.00 1.73 0.45
N GLU A 71 3.30 1.87 -0.68
CA GLU A 71 2.58 0.74 -1.30
C GLU A 71 3.55 -0.33 -1.81
N HIS A 72 4.67 0.07 -2.40
CA HIS A 72 5.72 -0.86 -2.83
C HIS A 72 6.29 -1.63 -1.64
N SER A 73 6.57 -0.97 -0.51
CA SER A 73 7.01 -1.63 0.72
C SER A 73 5.96 -2.57 1.30
N LYS A 74 4.66 -2.27 1.20
CA LYS A 74 3.61 -3.22 1.62
C LYS A 74 3.61 -4.47 0.73
N ILE A 75 3.82 -4.30 -0.58
CA ILE A 75 3.94 -5.42 -1.51
C ILE A 75 5.22 -6.20 -1.24
N ILE A 76 6.36 -5.53 -1.06
CA ILE A 76 7.61 -6.18 -0.67
C ILE A 76 7.38 -6.94 0.62
N ILE A 77 6.84 -6.37 1.70
CA ILE A 77 6.63 -7.12 2.96
C ILE A 77 5.73 -8.35 2.73
N LYS A 78 4.72 -8.26 1.86
CA LYS A 78 3.86 -9.39 1.50
C LYS A 78 4.56 -10.44 0.61
N CYS A 79 5.50 -10.00 -0.23
CA CYS A 79 6.22 -10.81 -1.20
C CYS A 79 7.70 -11.00 -0.83
N SER A 80 8.07 -10.64 0.40
CA SER A 80 9.44 -10.50 0.85
C SER A 80 9.95 -11.91 1.00
N HIS A 81 10.90 -12.29 0.15
CA HIS A 81 12.32 -12.50 0.45
C HIS A 81 12.78 -12.84 1.90
N THR A 82 11.89 -13.00 2.86
CA THR A 82 12.13 -13.70 4.10
C THR A 82 12.27 -15.17 3.72
N SER A 83 13.30 -15.84 4.25
CA SER A 83 13.45 -17.29 4.21
C SER A 83 12.11 -18.01 4.40
N ASP A 84 11.28 -17.49 5.30
CA ASP A 84 9.99 -18.05 5.68
C ASP A 84 9.02 -18.18 4.50
N PHE A 85 8.91 -17.18 3.59
CA PHE A 85 8.03 -17.30 2.42
C PHE A 85 8.53 -18.35 1.43
N LEU A 86 9.85 -18.45 1.27
CA LEU A 86 10.46 -19.49 0.44
C LEU A 86 10.23 -20.87 1.05
N VAL A 87 10.42 -21.01 2.35
CA VAL A 87 10.17 -22.24 3.12
C VAL A 87 8.72 -22.66 2.97
N ASP A 88 7.76 -21.78 3.26
CA ASP A 88 6.32 -22.06 3.17
C ASP A 88 5.94 -22.54 1.76
N LYS A 89 6.47 -21.88 0.72
CA LYS A 89 6.13 -22.23 -0.65
C LYS A 89 6.77 -23.55 -1.10
N ILE A 90 7.98 -23.83 -0.64
CA ILE A 90 8.69 -25.07 -0.94
C ILE A 90 8.04 -26.24 -0.20
N GLU A 91 7.69 -26.05 1.06
CA GLU A 91 6.93 -27.03 1.85
C GLU A 91 5.58 -27.34 1.19
N TYR A 92 4.85 -26.32 0.72
CA TYR A 92 3.62 -26.51 -0.05
C TYR A 92 3.83 -27.43 -1.26
N VAL A 93 4.88 -27.17 -2.06
CA VAL A 93 5.17 -27.95 -3.28
C VAL A 93 5.59 -29.39 -2.95
N ILE A 94 6.41 -29.59 -1.92
CA ILE A 94 6.82 -30.93 -1.47
C ILE A 94 5.62 -31.74 -1.00
N ASN A 95 4.72 -31.13 -0.23
CA ASN A 95 3.52 -31.80 0.26
C ASN A 95 2.52 -32.13 -0.84
N GLU A 96 2.36 -31.24 -1.84
CA GLU A 96 1.50 -31.50 -3.01
C GLU A 96 2.02 -32.63 -3.90
N ILE A 97 3.33 -32.72 -4.10
CA ILE A 97 3.95 -33.70 -5.01
C ILE A 97 4.28 -35.02 -4.30
N GLY A 98 4.54 -34.97 -3.00
CA GLY A 98 5.00 -36.09 -2.18
C GLY A 98 6.50 -36.04 -1.95
N ASN A 99 6.91 -36.13 -0.68
CA ASN A 99 8.32 -36.00 -0.27
C ASN A 99 9.21 -37.14 -0.83
N ASP A 100 8.64 -38.29 -1.16
CA ASP A 100 9.36 -39.42 -1.79
C ASP A 100 9.82 -39.13 -3.22
N LYS A 101 9.35 -38.04 -3.83
CA LYS A 101 9.70 -37.63 -5.20
C LYS A 101 10.94 -36.73 -5.29
N PHE A 102 11.47 -36.26 -4.16
CA PHE A 102 12.60 -35.33 -4.13
C PHE A 102 13.82 -35.98 -3.48
N ALA A 103 14.97 -35.94 -4.17
CA ALA A 103 16.23 -36.48 -3.67
C ALA A 103 17.06 -35.44 -2.89
N ALA A 104 17.00 -34.17 -3.30
CA ALA A 104 17.69 -33.06 -2.67
C ALA A 104 17.07 -31.73 -3.10
N ILE A 105 17.24 -30.70 -2.26
CA ILE A 105 16.90 -29.31 -2.58
C ILE A 105 18.22 -28.53 -2.58
N VAL A 106 18.56 -27.94 -3.71
CA VAL A 106 19.82 -27.20 -3.89
C VAL A 106 19.49 -25.73 -4.14
N PHE A 107 20.09 -24.87 -3.33
CA PHE A 107 19.96 -23.43 -3.42
C PHE A 107 21.32 -22.79 -3.67
N ASP A 108 21.33 -21.59 -4.27
CA ASP A 108 22.55 -20.79 -4.36
C ASP A 108 22.91 -20.17 -2.99
N ASN A 109 24.12 -19.64 -2.83
CA ASN A 109 24.57 -19.06 -1.55
C ASN A 109 24.02 -17.63 -1.34
N ALA A 110 22.74 -17.42 -1.60
CA ALA A 110 22.07 -16.15 -1.37
C ALA A 110 21.75 -15.96 0.13
N SER A 111 21.75 -14.71 0.60
CA SER A 111 21.54 -14.34 2.01
C SER A 111 20.25 -14.88 2.62
N ASN A 112 19.24 -15.11 1.79
CA ASN A 112 17.87 -15.43 2.20
C ASN A 112 17.61 -16.93 2.39
N ILE A 113 18.59 -17.80 2.10
CA ILE A 113 18.52 -19.26 2.29
C ILE A 113 19.17 -19.70 3.61
N LYS A 114 19.99 -18.84 4.24
CA LYS A 114 20.75 -19.17 5.46
C LYS A 114 19.89 -19.38 6.73
N LEU A 115 18.59 -19.10 6.65
CA LEU A 115 17.63 -19.20 7.76
C LEU A 115 16.58 -20.30 7.54
N ALA A 116 16.63 -21.00 6.39
CA ALA A 116 15.74 -22.11 6.04
C ALA A 116 16.31 -23.47 6.47
#